data_AF-A0A9W4JRI9-F1
#
_entry.id   AF-A0A9W4JRI9-F1
#
_cell.length_a   1.000
_cell.length_b   1.000
_cell.length_c   1.000
_cell.angle_alpha   90.00
_cell.angle_beta   90.00
_cell.angle_gamma   90.00
#
_symmetry.space_group_name_H-M   'P 1'
#
loop_
_entity.id
_entity.type
_entity.pdbx_description
1 polymer ?
#
loop_
_entity_poly.entity_id
_entity_poly.type
_entity_poly.pdbx_seq_one_letter_code
_entity_poly.pdbx_strand_id
1 'polypeptide(L)'
;MMDDQSGSDYWASATTVALKRMIDTESNGVKPGENIPEAARACVINVKIYTPESKVELRYRRPKHSPHLKHGSDEWESDIMSY
;
A
#
# COMPACT_ATOMS: atom_id res chain seq x y z
N MET A 1 1.40 -25.48 -23.98
CA MET A 1 1.47 -24.01 -24.00
C MET A 1 0.27 -23.49 -23.21
N MET A 2 0.34 -23.64 -21.90
CA MET A 2 -0.49 -22.92 -20.92
C MET A 2 0.46 -21.89 -20.34
N ASP A 3 0.05 -20.62 -20.17
CA ASP A 3 0.63 -19.64 -19.21
C ASP A 3 0.36 -18.14 -19.52
N ASP A 4 -0.62 -17.79 -20.38
CA ASP A 4 -1.06 -16.38 -20.45
C ASP A 4 -2.13 -16.02 -19.41
N GLN A 5 -2.83 -17.02 -18.86
CA GLN A 5 -3.92 -16.80 -17.91
C GLN A 5 -3.44 -16.74 -16.45
N SER A 6 -2.41 -17.54 -16.12
CA SER A 6 -1.81 -17.59 -14.78
C SER A 6 -1.16 -16.25 -14.40
N GLY A 7 -0.45 -15.60 -15.33
CA GLY A 7 0.18 -14.29 -15.12
C GLY A 7 -0.80 -13.18 -14.71
N SER A 8 -1.96 -13.11 -15.37
CA SER A 8 -3.02 -12.12 -15.06
C SER A 8 -3.56 -12.26 -13.64
N ASP A 9 -3.74 -13.51 -13.18
CA ASP A 9 -4.29 -13.81 -11.86
C ASP A 9 -3.32 -13.41 -10.73
N TYR A 10 -2.00 -13.52 -10.94
CA TYR A 10 -1.00 -13.08 -9.97
C TYR A 10 -1.03 -11.57 -9.75
N TRP A 11 -1.09 -10.77 -10.82
CA TRP A 11 -1.15 -9.31 -10.72
C TRP A 11 -2.43 -8.84 -10.04
N ALA A 12 -3.57 -9.48 -10.34
CA ALA A 12 -4.85 -9.18 -9.69
C ALA A 12 -4.80 -9.49 -8.19
N SER A 13 -4.28 -10.67 -7.83
CA SER A 13 -4.17 -11.11 -6.43
C SER A 13 -3.23 -10.21 -5.62
N ALA A 14 -2.03 -9.95 -6.15
CA ALA A 14 -1.03 -9.11 -5.51
C ALA A 14 -1.52 -7.65 -5.33
N THR A 15 -2.18 -7.10 -6.35
CA THR A 15 -2.76 -5.75 -6.30
C THR A 15 -3.91 -5.68 -5.28
N THR A 16 -4.74 -6.72 -5.21
CA THR A 16 -5.82 -6.80 -4.21
C THR A 16 -5.27 -6.82 -2.79
N VAL A 17 -4.21 -7.60 -2.56
CA VAL A 17 -3.54 -7.67 -1.25
C VAL A 17 -2.90 -6.33 -0.89
N ALA A 18 -2.20 -5.68 -1.82
CA ALA A 18 -1.64 -4.34 -1.62
C ALA A 18 -2.71 -3.30 -1.29
N LEU A 19 -3.82 -3.29 -2.03
CA LEU A 19 -4.93 -2.37 -1.84
C LEU A 19 -5.60 -2.57 -0.48
N LYS A 20 -5.87 -3.83 -0.10
CA LYS A 20 -6.45 -4.15 1.20
C LYS A 20 -5.55 -3.65 2.33
N ARG A 21 -4.24 -3.89 2.22
CA ARG A 21 -3.28 -3.43 3.21
C ARG A 21 -3.25 -1.91 3.30
N MET A 22 -3.32 -1.21 2.16
CA MET A 22 -3.36 0.24 2.15
C MET A 22 -4.61 0.79 2.84
N ILE A 23 -5.77 0.21 2.56
CA ILE A 23 -7.04 0.59 3.22
C ILE A 23 -6.93 0.39 4.73
N ASP A 24 -6.41 -0.75 5.19
CA ASP A 24 -6.21 -1.03 6.62
C ASP A 24 -5.28 0.01 7.27
N THR A 25 -4.21 0.38 6.57
CA THR A 25 -3.23 1.36 7.05
C THR A 25 -3.82 2.78 7.13
N GLU A 26 -4.53 3.23 6.09
CA GLU A 26 -5.11 4.57 6.04
C GLU A 26 -6.31 4.71 6.99
N SER A 27 -7.09 3.63 7.14
CA SER A 27 -8.29 3.61 7.98
C SER A 27 -8.00 3.31 9.45
N ASN A 28 -6.73 3.13 9.83
CA ASN A 28 -6.37 2.82 11.21
C ASN A 28 -6.85 3.91 12.18
N GLY A 29 -7.71 3.54 13.13
CA GLY A 29 -8.31 4.46 14.08
C GLY A 29 -9.46 5.32 13.53
N VAL A 30 -9.88 5.12 12.28
CA VAL A 30 -11.02 5.80 11.65
C VAL A 30 -12.28 4.96 11.83
N LYS A 31 -13.39 5.58 12.25
CA LYS A 31 -14.66 4.84 12.42
C LYS A 31 -15.36 4.63 11.07
N PRO A 32 -16.18 3.58 10.93
CA PRO A 32 -17.00 3.40 9.74
C PRO A 32 -17.87 4.63 9.44
N GLY A 33 -17.81 5.13 8.21
CA GLY A 33 -18.55 6.31 7.76
C GLY A 33 -17.83 7.64 7.99
N GLU A 34 -16.70 7.65 8.71
CA GLU A 34 -15.85 8.84 8.82
C GLU A 34 -14.88 8.93 7.64
N ASN A 35 -14.52 10.16 7.28
CA ASN A 35 -13.50 10.41 6.27
C ASN A 35 -12.11 10.15 6.84
N ILE A 36 -11.28 9.43 6.10
CA ILE A 36 -9.87 9.24 6.44
C ILE A 36 -9.18 10.62 6.52
N PRO A 37 -8.46 10.96 7.60
CA PRO A 37 -7.74 12.23 7.71
C PRO A 37 -6.70 12.42 6.61
N GLU A 38 -6.53 13.63 6.08
CA GLU A 38 -5.58 13.91 4.99
C GLU A 38 -4.14 13.48 5.35
N ALA A 39 -3.73 13.69 6.59
CA ALA A 39 -2.41 13.28 7.09
C ALA A 39 -2.20 11.75 7.11
N ALA A 40 -3.28 10.95 7.14
CA ALA A 40 -3.21 9.50 7.13
C ALA A 40 -3.16 8.91 5.72
N ARG A 41 -3.63 9.67 4.71
CA ARG A 41 -3.73 9.23 3.31
C ARG A 41 -2.35 9.18 2.66
N ALA A 42 -2.07 8.11 1.93
CA ALA A 42 -0.89 8.02 1.09
C ALA A 42 -1.03 8.98 -0.10
N CYS A 43 0.00 9.80 -0.35
CA CYS A 43 0.07 10.66 -1.52
C CYS A 43 0.80 10.00 -2.70
N VAL A 44 1.71 9.06 -2.41
CA VAL A 44 2.44 8.28 -3.40
C VAL A 44 2.50 6.83 -2.93
N ILE A 45 2.22 5.92 -3.85
CA ILE A 45 2.25 4.47 -3.62
C ILE A 45 3.13 3.83 -4.69
N ASN A 46 3.99 2.90 -4.28
CA ASN A 46 4.79 2.06 -5.15
C ASN A 46 4.63 0.60 -4.71
N VAL A 47 4.22 -0.27 -5.63
CA VAL A 47 3.98 -1.70 -5.38
C VAL A 47 4.96 -2.49 -6.22
N LYS A 48 5.76 -3.35 -5.57
CA LYS A 48 6.59 -4.33 -6.27
C LYS A 48 6.07 -5.73 -6.01
N ILE A 49 5.94 -6.51 -7.08
CA ILE A 49 5.42 -7.86 -7.04
C ILE A 49 6.56 -8.81 -7.39
N TYR A 50 6.89 -9.69 -6.47
CA TYR A 50 7.90 -10.73 -6.62
C TYR A 50 7.18 -12.06 -6.89
N THR A 51 6.99 -12.37 -8.17
CA THR A 51 6.24 -13.57 -8.60
C THR A 51 6.87 -14.91 -8.19
N PRO A 52 8.21 -15.10 -8.17
CA PRO A 52 8.78 -16.39 -7.75
C PRO A 52 8.57 -16.69 -6.27
N GLU A 53 8.29 -15.65 -5.48
CA GLU A 53 8.22 -15.73 -4.01
C GLU A 53 6.80 -15.50 -3.48
N SER A 54 5.83 -15.23 -4.37
CA SER A 54 4.48 -14.79 -4.02
C SER A 54 4.48 -13.68 -2.96
N LYS A 55 5.36 -12.68 -3.14
CA LYS A 55 5.47 -11.52 -2.24
C LYS A 55 5.09 -10.22 -2.92
N VAL A 56 4.58 -9.29 -2.12
CA VAL A 56 4.33 -7.91 -2.48
C VAL A 56 5.06 -7.00 -1.49
N GLU A 57 5.85 -6.08 -2.00
CA GLU A 57 6.40 -4.95 -1.23
C GLU A 57 5.55 -3.73 -1.54
N LEU A 58 4.82 -3.25 -0.53
CA LEU A 58 4.07 -2.01 -0.57
C LEU A 58 4.92 -0.90 0.03
N ARG A 59 5.15 0.18 -0.73
CA ARG A 59 5.81 1.38 -0.23
C ARG A 59 4.90 2.57 -0.44
N TYR A 60 4.76 3.42 0.56
CA TYR A 60 3.97 4.63 0.45
C TYR A 60 4.60 5.81 1.18
N ARG A 61 4.16 7.01 0.82
CA ARG A 61 4.51 8.27 1.48
C ARG A 61 3.24 9.01 1.85
N ARG A 62 3.25 9.67 3.01
CA ARG A 62 2.19 10.58 3.44
C ARG A 62 2.56 12.04 3.15
N PRO A 63 1.57 12.95 3.03
CA PRO A 63 1.81 14.36 2.90
C PRO A 63 2.68 14.90 4.05
N LYS A 64 3.67 15.74 3.74
CA LYS A 64 4.53 16.38 4.75
C LYS A 64 3.82 17.45 5.59
N HIS A 65 2.55 17.76 5.28
CA HIS A 65 1.80 18.83 5.93
C HIS A 65 1.02 18.33 7.15
N SER A 66 1.74 17.82 8.14
CA SER A 66 1.26 17.87 9.52
C SER A 66 2.11 18.90 10.26
N PRO A 67 1.53 20.01 10.78
CA PRO A 67 2.28 21.10 11.41
C PRO A 67 3.05 20.67 12.68
N HIS A 68 2.89 19.42 13.13
CA HIS A 68 3.54 18.87 14.32
C HIS A 68 4.74 17.94 14.03
N LEU A 69 5.00 17.57 12.76
CA LEU A 69 6.17 16.77 12.41
C LEU A 69 7.35 17.68 12.05
N LYS A 70 8.05 18.15 13.08
CA LYS A 70 9.40 18.69 12.91
C LYS A 70 10.28 17.57 12.36
N HIS A 71 10.80 17.80 11.15
CA HIS A 71 11.60 16.91 10.30
C HIS A 71 10.78 16.16 9.26
N GLY A 72 10.63 16.82 8.11
CA GLY A 72 10.22 16.15 6.88
C GLY A 72 11.35 15.26 6.39
N SER A 73 11.37 14.00 6.82
CA SER A 73 12.10 12.99 6.09
C SER A 73 11.31 12.64 4.83
N ASP A 74 12.02 12.46 3.72
CA ASP A 74 11.48 11.94 2.46
C ASP A 74 11.23 10.42 2.58
N GLU A 75 10.77 9.99 3.75
CA GLU A 75 10.86 8.62 4.21
C GLU A 75 9.67 7.84 3.69
N TRP A 76 9.99 6.68 3.11
CA TRP A 76 9.00 5.75 2.65
C TRP A 76 8.61 4.87 3.83
N GLU A 77 7.32 4.76 4.11
CA GLU A 77 6.80 3.65 4.90
C GLU A 77 6.72 2.43 3.98
N SER A 78 7.08 1.25 4.48
CA SER A 78 7.09 0.03 3.68
C SER A 78 6.61 -1.18 4.46
N ASP A 79 5.92 -2.08 3.78
CA ASP A 79 5.48 -3.37 4.31
C ASP A 79 5.68 -4.48 3.26
N ILE A 80 6.00 -5.70 3.71
CA ILE A 80 6.17 -6.87 2.85
C ILE A 80 5.15 -7.90 3.26
N MET A 81 4.35 -8.34 2.29
CA MET A 81 3.25 -9.28 2.50
C MET A 81 3.29 -10.41 1.47
N SER A 82 2.76 -11.56 1.85
CA SER A 82 2.53 -12.68 0.92
C SER A 82 1.10 -12.63 0.37
N TYR A 83 0.90 -13.20 -0.81
CA TYR A 83 -0.41 -13.31 -1.46
C TYR A 83 -0.65 -14.71 -2.04
#